data_AF-A0A6S6TW91-F1
#
_entry.id   AF-A0A6S6TW91-F1
#
_cell.length_a   1.000
_cell.length_b   1.000
_cell.length_c   1.000
_cell.angle_alpha   90.00
_cell.angle_beta   90.00
_cell.angle_gamma   90.00
#
_symmetry.space_group_name_H-M   'P 1'
#
loop_
_entity.id
_entity.type
_entity.pdbx_description
1 polymer ?
#
loop_
_entity_poly.entity_id
_entity_poly.type
_entity_poly.pdbx_seq_one_letter_code
_entity_poly.pdbx_strand_id
1 'polypeptide(L)'
;MSEGFFSRTVRPPISTLSVAGGLALLCLTQVSTACMPSDAPLPEKAESSAPVCERTKEMPSELRMKQYRGITPECVPKGQTLDIPGLQQLLATEDPVLIDVWAIVRSVDDDFGSMWLPNEEHYSLPGAIWLPNVGYGKVKPDIEQYLQDNLQRLTQGNKHKPLVFFCVMDCWMSWNAVQRVVDYGYTRVYWYRDGTDSWNEAGLPLVEVQPVELK
;
A
#
# COMPACT_ATOMS: atom_id res chain seq x y z
N MET A 1 -41.38 -19.08 50.08
CA MET A 1 -40.49 -18.01 50.58
C MET A 1 -39.87 -17.37 49.34
N SER A 2 -40.63 -16.47 48.70
CA SER A 2 -40.63 -15.01 48.86
C SER A 2 -39.86 -14.38 47.69
N GLU A 3 -40.63 -13.70 46.84
CA GLU A 3 -40.17 -12.91 45.71
C GLU A 3 -39.44 -11.64 46.15
N GLY A 4 -38.60 -11.09 45.25
CA GLY A 4 -37.84 -9.86 45.45
C GLY A 4 -37.96 -8.93 44.24
N PHE A 5 -38.92 -8.02 44.36
CA PHE A 5 -39.40 -6.98 43.46
C PHE A 5 -38.35 -5.86 43.22
N PHE A 6 -38.04 -5.51 41.97
CA PHE A 6 -37.28 -4.29 41.65
C PHE A 6 -38.23 -3.26 41.02
N SER A 7 -38.67 -2.29 41.81
CA SER A 7 -39.39 -1.11 41.34
C SER A 7 -39.04 0.06 42.22
N ARG A 8 -38.53 1.14 41.61
CA ARG A 8 -38.63 2.52 42.12
C ARG A 8 -38.24 3.51 41.02
N THR A 9 -39.28 4.03 40.38
CA THR A 9 -39.33 5.31 39.69
C THR A 9 -39.22 6.47 40.69
N VAL A 10 -38.40 7.50 40.43
CA VAL A 10 -38.69 8.90 40.84
C VAL A 10 -37.98 9.90 39.90
N ARG A 11 -38.75 10.74 39.19
CA ARG A 11 -38.46 12.11 38.73
C ARG A 11 -39.29 13.07 39.61
N PRO A 12 -39.25 14.41 39.46
CA PRO A 12 -38.19 15.43 39.40
C PRO A 12 -38.40 16.47 40.56
N PRO A 13 -37.89 17.72 40.50
CA PRO A 13 -38.75 18.78 39.96
C PRO A 13 -38.06 19.89 39.14
N ILE A 14 -38.95 20.65 38.52
CA ILE A 14 -38.81 21.78 37.60
C ILE A 14 -38.59 23.08 38.37
N SER A 15 -37.79 24.01 37.83
CA SER A 15 -37.90 25.44 38.14
C SER A 15 -37.93 26.27 36.85
N THR A 16 -39.10 26.84 36.60
CA THR A 16 -39.39 28.05 35.81
C THR A 16 -38.73 29.29 36.50
N LEU A 17 -38.52 30.49 35.97
CA LEU A 17 -39.27 31.36 35.04
C LEU A 17 -38.44 32.67 34.85
N SER A 18 -38.71 33.43 33.77
CA SER A 18 -38.75 34.92 33.71
C SER A 18 -37.85 35.66 32.70
N VAL A 19 -38.44 35.92 31.53
CA VAL A 19 -38.63 37.17 30.74
C VAL A 19 -37.80 38.44 31.05
N ALA A 20 -37.19 39.00 30.00
CA ALA A 20 -37.26 40.40 29.50
C ALA A 20 -36.26 40.52 28.32
N GLY A 21 -36.57 40.99 27.11
CA GLY A 21 -37.27 42.22 26.75
C GLY A 21 -36.24 43.33 26.52
N GLY A 22 -35.79 43.55 25.27
CA GLY A 22 -34.78 44.58 24.98
C GLY A 22 -34.51 44.80 23.50
N LEU A 23 -35.02 45.93 23.00
CA LEU A 23 -34.98 46.47 21.65
C LEU A 23 -33.60 46.55 20.97
N ALA A 24 -33.67 46.32 19.66
CA ALA A 24 -32.87 46.85 18.56
C ALA A 24 -31.94 48.05 18.84
N LEU A 25 -30.69 47.94 18.35
CA LEU A 25 -29.92 49.08 17.87
C LEU A 25 -29.20 48.70 16.57
N LEU A 26 -29.58 49.38 15.49
CA LEU A 26 -28.85 49.42 14.22
C LEU A 26 -27.55 50.22 14.40
N CYS A 27 -26.45 49.69 13.88
CA CYS A 27 -25.28 50.45 13.38
C CYS A 27 -24.48 49.51 12.47
N LEU A 28 -24.52 49.72 11.15
CA LEU A 28 -23.40 50.26 10.34
C LEU A 28 -22.11 49.47 10.60
N THR A 29 -21.60 48.69 9.64
CA THR A 29 -20.76 49.23 8.57
C THR A 29 -20.58 48.23 7.41
N GLN A 30 -20.24 48.78 6.25
CA GLN A 30 -20.04 48.13 4.96
C GLN A 30 -19.05 46.95 5.03
N VAL A 31 -19.49 45.78 4.58
CA VAL A 31 -18.56 44.70 4.20
C VAL A 31 -18.10 45.02 2.77
N SER A 32 -16.92 45.64 2.66
CA SER A 32 -16.22 45.77 1.38
C SER A 32 -16.04 44.39 0.79
N THR A 33 -16.73 44.12 -0.31
CA THR A 33 -16.50 42.95 -1.15
C THR A 33 -15.14 43.13 -1.82
N ALA A 34 -14.08 42.62 -1.18
CA ALA A 34 -12.80 42.47 -1.85
C ALA A 34 -12.96 41.35 -2.89
N CYS A 35 -13.09 41.73 -4.16
CA CYS A 35 -12.80 40.84 -5.29
C CYS A 35 -11.34 40.42 -5.19
N MET A 36 -11.08 39.22 -4.70
CA MET A 36 -9.79 38.57 -4.92
C MET A 36 -9.78 38.01 -6.35
N PRO A 37 -8.75 38.28 -7.16
CA PRO A 37 -8.60 37.62 -8.45
C PRO A 37 -8.26 36.15 -8.19
N SER A 38 -9.20 35.27 -8.48
CA SER A 38 -9.03 33.82 -8.47
C SER A 38 -8.40 33.38 -9.78
N ASP A 39 -7.11 33.70 -9.97
CA ASP A 39 -6.28 33.15 -11.04
C ASP A 39 -4.95 32.65 -10.46
N ALA A 40 -5.04 31.80 -9.43
CA ALA A 40 -3.93 30.92 -9.08
C ALA A 40 -3.97 29.73 -10.04
N PRO A 41 -2.94 29.52 -10.90
CA PRO A 41 -2.86 28.31 -11.69
C PRO A 41 -2.83 27.11 -10.75
N LEU A 42 -3.70 26.13 -11.02
CA LEU A 42 -3.67 24.83 -10.34
C LEU A 42 -2.24 24.27 -10.42
N PRO A 43 -1.69 23.68 -9.35
CA PRO A 43 -0.34 23.12 -9.39
C PRO A 43 -0.30 22.03 -10.47
N GLU A 44 0.54 22.28 -11.47
CA GLU A 44 0.87 21.30 -12.50
C GLU A 44 1.44 20.06 -11.80
N LYS A 45 0.81 18.93 -12.06
CA LYS A 45 1.11 17.62 -11.46
C LYS A 45 2.62 17.41 -11.50
N ALA A 46 3.24 17.21 -10.34
CA ALA A 46 4.66 16.90 -10.26
C ALA A 46 4.92 15.56 -10.97
N GLU A 47 5.28 15.61 -12.25
CA GLU A 47 5.77 14.45 -12.98
C GLU A 47 7.15 14.10 -12.41
N SER A 48 7.18 12.96 -11.72
CA SER A 48 8.38 12.36 -11.12
C SER A 48 9.54 12.33 -12.14
N SER A 49 10.56 13.15 -11.89
CA SER A 49 11.77 13.29 -12.72
C SER A 49 12.82 12.20 -12.46
N ALA A 50 12.40 11.04 -11.96
CA ALA A 50 13.32 9.92 -11.77
C ALA A 50 13.89 9.50 -13.13
N PRO A 51 15.21 9.34 -13.28
CA PRO A 51 15.82 8.93 -14.53
C PRO A 51 15.25 7.58 -14.97
N VAL A 52 14.88 7.48 -16.25
CA VAL A 52 14.40 6.22 -16.84
C VAL A 52 15.52 5.19 -16.74
N CYS A 53 15.23 4.05 -16.10
CA CYS A 53 16.19 2.96 -16.00
C CYS A 53 16.38 2.28 -17.35
N GLU A 54 17.52 2.53 -18.00
CA GLU A 54 17.93 1.80 -19.19
C GLU A 54 18.53 0.45 -18.80
N ARG A 55 18.14 -0.60 -19.54
CA ARG A 55 18.66 -1.95 -19.30
C ARG A 55 20.12 -2.04 -19.75
N THR A 56 21.04 -2.28 -18.81
CA THR A 56 22.47 -2.45 -19.10
C THR A 56 22.80 -3.90 -19.50
N LYS A 57 24.02 -4.14 -20.00
CA LYS A 57 24.51 -5.48 -20.36
C LYS A 57 24.68 -6.42 -19.16
N GLU A 58 24.78 -5.86 -17.96
CA GLU A 58 24.95 -6.60 -16.70
C GLU A 58 23.60 -7.11 -16.16
N MET A 59 22.50 -6.48 -16.58
CA MET A 59 21.16 -6.93 -16.27
C MET A 59 20.76 -8.12 -17.15
N PRO A 60 19.93 -9.05 -16.64
CA PRO A 60 19.27 -10.04 -17.49
C PRO A 60 18.50 -9.39 -18.64
N SER A 61 18.54 -10.02 -19.82
CA SER A 61 17.80 -9.56 -20.99
C SER A 61 16.27 -9.62 -20.81
N GLU A 62 15.80 -10.41 -19.86
CA GLU A 62 14.39 -10.55 -19.46
C GLU A 62 14.31 -10.63 -17.93
N LEU A 63 13.80 -11.73 -17.39
CA LEU A 63 13.70 -11.98 -15.95
C LEU A 63 14.87 -12.79 -15.42
N ARG A 64 15.20 -12.62 -14.15
CA ARG A 64 16.23 -13.41 -13.48
C ARG A 64 15.71 -14.83 -13.20
N MET A 65 16.30 -15.82 -13.87
CA MET A 65 15.83 -17.22 -13.84
C MET A 65 16.37 -18.07 -12.68
N LYS A 66 17.58 -17.78 -12.19
CA LYS A 66 18.27 -18.58 -11.16
C LYS A 66 18.82 -17.69 -10.07
N GLN A 67 18.97 -18.24 -8.86
CA GLN A 67 19.57 -17.57 -7.69
C GLN A 67 18.93 -16.19 -7.48
N TYR A 68 17.69 -16.20 -6.97
CA TYR A 68 16.97 -14.95 -6.77
C TYR A 68 17.53 -14.13 -5.59
N ARG A 69 18.38 -14.72 -4.74
CA ARG A 69 19.17 -13.99 -3.74
C ARG A 69 20.53 -13.64 -4.32
N GLY A 70 20.88 -12.36 -4.34
CA GLY A 70 22.15 -11.84 -4.83
C GLY A 70 22.04 -10.39 -5.30
N ILE A 71 23.20 -9.75 -5.52
CA ILE A 71 23.29 -8.33 -5.87
C ILE A 71 22.33 -8.00 -7.01
N THR A 72 21.45 -7.04 -6.74
CA THR A 72 20.50 -6.52 -7.72
C THR A 72 21.02 -5.21 -8.33
N PRO A 73 20.60 -4.85 -9.55
CA PRO A 73 20.96 -3.57 -10.14
C PRO A 73 20.42 -2.39 -9.30
N GLU A 74 20.94 -1.19 -9.51
CA GLU A 74 20.46 0.01 -8.83
C GLU A 74 19.04 0.41 -9.29
N CYS A 75 18.63 -0.03 -10.49
CA CYS A 75 17.33 0.30 -11.04
C CYS A 75 16.60 -0.86 -11.71
N VAL A 76 15.29 -0.69 -11.91
CA VAL A 76 14.43 -1.64 -12.64
C VAL A 76 13.93 -1.05 -13.96
N PRO A 77 14.17 -1.70 -15.10
CA PRO A 77 13.60 -1.25 -16.37
C PRO A 77 12.07 -1.23 -16.33
N LYS A 78 11.48 -0.22 -16.98
CA LYS A 78 10.02 0.01 -17.08
C LYS A 78 9.28 0.31 -15.76
N GLY A 79 9.96 0.26 -14.62
CA GLY A 79 9.43 0.68 -13.32
C GLY A 79 10.21 1.86 -12.75
N GLN A 80 9.87 2.26 -11.52
CA GLN A 80 10.59 3.30 -10.78
C GLN A 80 11.20 2.71 -9.51
N THR A 81 12.49 2.91 -9.28
CA THR A 81 13.11 2.49 -8.02
C THR A 81 12.84 3.52 -6.93
N LEU A 82 12.52 3.04 -5.73
CA LEU A 82 12.36 3.85 -4.53
C LEU A 82 13.45 3.49 -3.52
N ASP A 83 13.97 4.52 -2.86
CA ASP A 83 14.67 4.44 -1.59
C ASP A 83 13.70 4.73 -0.42
N ILE A 84 14.21 4.80 0.81
CA ILE A 84 13.38 5.08 2.00
C ILE A 84 12.68 6.44 1.89
N PRO A 85 13.36 7.57 1.62
CA PRO A 85 12.69 8.87 1.47
C PRO A 85 11.60 8.86 0.39
N GLY A 86 11.87 8.24 -0.77
CA GLY A 86 10.90 8.12 -1.85
C GLY A 86 9.66 7.31 -1.46
N LEU A 87 9.85 6.20 -0.75
CA LEU A 87 8.74 5.40 -0.24
C LEU A 87 7.93 6.15 0.82
N GLN A 88 8.58 6.81 1.78
CA GLN A 88 7.90 7.60 2.80
C GLN A 88 7.10 8.76 2.20
N GLN A 89 7.66 9.43 1.19
CA GLN A 89 6.97 10.50 0.47
C GLN A 89 5.73 9.97 -0.27
N LEU A 90 5.83 8.81 -0.93
CA LEU A 90 4.70 8.17 -1.60
C LEU A 90 3.61 7.77 -0.60
N LEU A 91 3.98 7.20 0.55
CA LEU A 91 3.06 6.84 1.63
C LEU A 91 2.39 8.07 2.28
N ALA A 92 3.05 9.22 2.30
CA ALA A 92 2.51 10.45 2.87
C ALA A 92 1.54 11.19 1.94
N THR A 93 1.66 10.98 0.62
CA THR A 93 0.91 11.75 -0.40
C THR A 93 -0.14 10.94 -1.13
N GLU A 94 0.01 9.63 -1.17
CA GLU A 94 -0.86 8.71 -1.89
C GLU A 94 -1.17 7.48 -1.02
N ASP A 95 -2.02 6.60 -1.54
CA ASP A 95 -2.35 5.32 -0.91
C ASP A 95 -1.84 4.19 -1.83
N PRO A 96 -0.53 3.89 -1.83
CA PRO A 96 0.02 2.81 -2.64
C PRO A 96 -0.35 1.44 -2.07
N VAL A 97 -0.52 0.46 -2.95
CA VAL A 97 -0.59 -0.94 -2.52
C VAL A 97 0.85 -1.45 -2.32
N LEU A 98 1.18 -1.79 -1.08
CA LEU A 98 2.45 -2.39 -0.70
C LEU A 98 2.37 -3.91 -0.92
N ILE A 99 3.23 -4.46 -1.79
CA ILE A 99 3.25 -5.86 -2.16
C ILE A 99 4.61 -6.47 -1.78
N ASP A 100 4.59 -7.28 -0.74
CA ASP A 100 5.71 -8.12 -0.35
C ASP A 100 5.70 -9.40 -1.19
N VAL A 101 6.82 -9.71 -1.84
CA VAL A 101 6.94 -10.91 -2.70
C VAL A 101 7.92 -11.95 -2.15
N TRP A 102 8.20 -11.92 -0.83
CA TRP A 102 9.04 -12.91 -0.17
C TRP A 102 8.56 -14.33 -0.48
N ALA A 103 9.51 -15.21 -0.77
CA ALA A 103 9.21 -16.56 -1.22
C ALA A 103 9.02 -17.52 -0.05
N ILE A 104 8.03 -18.42 -0.15
CA ILE A 104 7.78 -19.47 0.84
C ILE A 104 7.51 -20.81 0.19
N VAL A 105 7.66 -21.86 0.98
CA VAL A 105 7.32 -23.21 0.56
C VAL A 105 5.81 -23.30 0.35
N ARG A 106 5.46 -23.99 -0.73
CA ARG A 106 4.08 -24.27 -1.12
C ARG A 106 3.88 -25.77 -1.12
N SER A 107 2.86 -26.23 -0.40
CA SER A 107 2.35 -27.60 -0.54
C SER A 107 1.28 -27.62 -1.63
N VAL A 108 1.29 -28.66 -2.45
CA VAL A 108 0.26 -28.93 -3.43
C VAL A 108 -0.14 -30.39 -3.26
N ASP A 109 -1.40 -30.60 -2.92
CA ASP A 109 -1.99 -31.90 -2.65
C ASP A 109 -3.31 -32.03 -3.43
N ASP A 110 -3.57 -33.22 -3.98
CA ASP A 110 -4.74 -33.45 -4.83
C ASP A 110 -6.06 -33.41 -4.02
N ASP A 111 -6.02 -33.76 -2.74
CA ASP A 111 -7.19 -33.82 -1.85
C ASP A 111 -7.40 -32.52 -1.08
N PHE A 112 -6.31 -31.88 -0.65
CA PHE A 112 -6.35 -30.67 0.20
C PHE A 112 -6.06 -29.36 -0.54
N GLY A 113 -5.83 -29.44 -1.84
CA GLY A 113 -5.53 -28.28 -2.68
C GLY A 113 -4.14 -27.71 -2.40
N SER A 114 -4.00 -26.39 -2.57
CA SER A 114 -2.72 -25.72 -2.46
C SER A 114 -2.67 -24.81 -1.25
N MET A 115 -1.63 -24.93 -0.44
CA MET A 115 -1.43 -24.10 0.76
C MET A 115 0.00 -23.61 0.90
N TRP A 116 0.11 -22.44 1.53
CA TRP A 116 1.37 -21.88 1.95
C TRP A 116 1.85 -22.53 3.24
N LEU A 117 3.14 -22.84 3.32
CA LEU A 117 3.78 -23.41 4.51
C LEU A 117 4.78 -22.40 5.10
N PRO A 118 4.31 -21.37 5.83
CA PRO A 118 5.21 -20.50 6.57
C PRO A 118 5.87 -21.32 7.69
N ASN A 119 7.19 -21.42 7.66
CA ASN A 119 7.99 -22.10 8.67
C ASN A 119 8.30 -21.19 9.87
N GLU A 120 8.18 -19.88 9.69
CA GLU A 120 8.50 -18.83 10.66
C GLU A 120 7.52 -17.66 10.49
N GLU A 121 7.41 -16.81 11.51
CA GLU A 121 6.68 -15.55 11.45
C GLU A 121 7.34 -14.62 10.42
N HIS A 122 6.53 -14.02 9.53
CA HIS A 122 7.03 -13.10 8.50
C HIS A 122 6.68 -11.66 8.87
N TYR A 123 7.70 -10.82 8.98
CA TYR A 123 7.56 -9.41 9.35
C TYR A 123 7.77 -8.54 8.11
N SER A 124 6.82 -7.65 7.85
CA SER A 124 6.78 -6.79 6.66
C SER A 124 6.41 -5.35 7.00
N LEU A 125 6.36 -4.49 5.99
CA LEU A 125 5.97 -3.09 6.17
C LEU A 125 4.51 -2.99 6.66
N PRO A 126 4.16 -1.99 7.49
CA PRO A 126 2.78 -1.77 7.91
C PRO A 126 1.83 -1.62 6.71
N GLY A 127 0.78 -2.44 6.67
CA GLY A 127 -0.20 -2.43 5.57
C GLY A 127 0.20 -3.22 4.32
N ALA A 128 1.35 -3.91 4.34
CA ALA A 128 1.79 -4.75 3.24
C ALA A 128 0.88 -5.97 3.01
N ILE A 129 0.70 -6.31 1.74
CA ILE A 129 0.05 -7.52 1.29
C ILE A 129 1.12 -8.49 0.80
N TRP A 130 1.19 -9.66 1.43
CA TRP A 130 2.17 -10.67 1.07
C TRP A 130 1.63 -11.60 -0.02
N LEU A 131 2.23 -11.52 -1.21
CA LEU A 131 1.95 -12.36 -2.38
C LEU A 131 3.17 -13.24 -2.70
N PRO A 132 3.30 -14.43 -2.09
CA PRO A 132 4.51 -15.22 -2.20
C PRO A 132 4.75 -15.76 -3.61
N ASN A 133 6.02 -15.97 -3.96
CA ASN A 133 6.46 -16.69 -5.16
C ASN A 133 6.08 -16.06 -6.51
N VAL A 134 5.43 -14.90 -6.53
CA VAL A 134 5.04 -14.18 -7.77
C VAL A 134 6.24 -13.56 -8.51
N GLY A 135 7.39 -13.46 -7.83
CA GLY A 135 8.62 -12.88 -8.35
C GLY A 135 9.60 -13.87 -9.01
N TYR A 136 9.29 -15.17 -9.08
CA TYR A 136 10.20 -16.11 -9.75
C TYR A 136 10.41 -15.71 -11.22
N GLY A 137 11.59 -16.01 -11.76
CA GLY A 137 11.88 -15.75 -13.18
C GLY A 137 10.89 -16.46 -14.10
N LYS A 138 10.68 -17.76 -13.82
CA LYS A 138 9.58 -18.54 -14.41
C LYS A 138 8.56 -18.86 -13.32
N VAL A 139 7.38 -18.31 -13.47
CA VAL A 139 6.24 -18.53 -12.57
C VAL A 139 5.35 -19.64 -13.14
N LYS A 140 4.76 -20.46 -12.28
CA LYS A 140 3.78 -21.47 -12.71
C LYS A 140 2.47 -20.76 -13.10
N PRO A 141 1.68 -21.29 -14.07
CA PRO A 141 0.47 -20.61 -14.55
C PRO A 141 -0.54 -20.24 -13.46
N ASP A 142 -0.68 -21.07 -12.43
CA ASP A 142 -1.56 -20.83 -11.28
C ASP A 142 -1.08 -19.67 -10.39
N ILE A 143 0.23 -19.53 -10.17
CA ILE A 143 0.81 -18.38 -9.46
C ILE A 143 0.71 -17.09 -10.30
N GLU A 144 0.84 -17.20 -11.62
CA GLU A 144 0.63 -16.07 -12.54
C GLU A 144 -0.82 -15.55 -12.45
N GLN A 145 -1.80 -16.47 -12.49
CA GLN A 145 -3.22 -16.15 -12.32
C GLN A 145 -3.48 -15.55 -10.95
N TYR A 146 -2.94 -16.16 -9.89
CA TYR A 146 -3.04 -15.64 -8.52
C TYR A 146 -2.51 -14.20 -8.39
N LEU A 147 -1.39 -13.87 -9.03
CA LEU A 147 -0.89 -12.49 -9.06
C LEU A 147 -1.90 -11.57 -9.76
N GLN A 148 -2.39 -11.95 -10.94
CA GLN A 148 -3.32 -11.13 -11.72
C GLN A 148 -4.64 -10.88 -10.97
N ASP A 149 -5.21 -11.91 -10.34
CA ASP A 149 -6.46 -11.82 -9.58
C ASP A 149 -6.30 -10.92 -8.35
N ASN A 150 -5.18 -11.05 -7.64
CA ASN A 150 -4.89 -10.17 -6.50
C ASN A 150 -4.65 -8.72 -6.95
N LEU A 151 -3.94 -8.49 -8.05
CA LEU A 151 -3.77 -7.14 -8.59
C LEU A 151 -5.11 -6.54 -8.99
N GLN A 152 -5.96 -7.29 -9.69
CA GLN A 152 -7.31 -6.85 -10.05
C GLN A 152 -8.12 -6.47 -8.81
N ARG A 153 -8.09 -7.31 -7.77
CA ARG A 153 -8.79 -7.07 -6.50
C ARG A 153 -8.26 -5.85 -5.74
N LEU A 154 -6.95 -5.78 -5.54
CA LEU A 154 -6.28 -4.73 -4.76
C LEU A 154 -6.35 -3.36 -5.43
N THR A 155 -6.36 -3.34 -6.76
CA THR A 155 -6.48 -2.10 -7.54
C THR A 155 -7.90 -1.79 -7.98
N GLN A 156 -8.87 -2.68 -7.71
CA GLN A 156 -10.23 -2.60 -8.26
C GLN A 156 -10.23 -2.44 -9.80
N GLY A 157 -9.25 -3.05 -10.46
CA GLY A 157 -9.01 -2.93 -11.91
C GLY A 157 -8.34 -1.64 -12.36
N ASN A 158 -8.03 -0.70 -11.46
CA ASN A 158 -7.35 0.55 -11.81
C ASN A 158 -5.85 0.31 -12.08
N LYS A 159 -5.48 0.25 -13.37
CA LYS A 159 -4.08 0.09 -13.82
C LYS A 159 -3.14 1.26 -13.45
N HIS A 160 -3.70 2.37 -12.98
CA HIS A 160 -2.94 3.54 -12.51
C HIS A 160 -2.80 3.62 -10.99
N LYS A 161 -3.37 2.68 -10.22
CA LYS A 161 -3.15 2.61 -8.76
C LYS A 161 -1.64 2.40 -8.49
N PRO A 162 -0.99 3.20 -7.62
CA PRO A 162 0.41 2.99 -7.28
C PRO A 162 0.62 1.62 -6.62
N LEU A 163 1.57 0.85 -7.15
CA LEU A 163 1.96 -0.46 -6.65
C LEU A 163 3.43 -0.45 -6.27
N VAL A 164 3.77 -0.77 -5.04
CA VAL A 164 5.15 -0.87 -4.57
C VAL A 164 5.48 -2.33 -4.30
N PHE A 165 6.42 -2.88 -5.06
CA PHE A 165 6.91 -4.23 -4.88
C PHE A 165 8.22 -4.23 -4.11
N PHE A 166 8.32 -5.11 -3.12
CA PHE A 166 9.53 -5.27 -2.32
C PHE A 166 9.66 -6.69 -1.79
N CYS A 167 10.81 -6.97 -1.22
CA CYS A 167 11.22 -8.24 -0.66
C CYS A 167 12.17 -7.89 0.51
N VAL A 168 13.28 -8.59 0.66
CA VAL A 168 14.44 -8.15 1.46
C VAL A 168 15.54 -7.63 0.51
N MET A 169 16.65 -7.11 1.04
CA MET A 169 17.77 -6.61 0.24
C MET A 169 18.38 -7.71 -0.63
N ASP A 170 18.86 -7.38 -1.83
CA ASP A 170 19.45 -8.36 -2.77
C ASP A 170 18.48 -9.50 -3.17
N CYS A 171 17.22 -9.13 -3.43
CA CYS A 171 16.17 -10.04 -3.84
C CYS A 171 15.66 -9.71 -5.25
N TRP A 172 15.94 -10.58 -6.21
CA TRP A 172 15.47 -10.47 -7.59
C TRP A 172 13.96 -10.75 -7.75
N MET A 173 13.28 -11.25 -6.72
CA MET A 173 11.83 -11.50 -6.80
C MET A 173 11.04 -10.22 -7.03
N SER A 174 11.33 -9.18 -6.26
CA SER A 174 10.65 -7.88 -6.38
C SER A 174 11.01 -7.18 -7.69
N TRP A 175 12.27 -7.29 -8.14
CA TRP A 175 12.72 -6.80 -9.44
C TRP A 175 11.98 -7.46 -10.62
N ASN A 176 11.83 -8.78 -10.58
CA ASN A 176 11.08 -9.53 -11.59
C ASN A 176 9.57 -9.20 -11.55
N ALA A 177 9.00 -9.09 -10.34
CA ALA A 177 7.59 -8.79 -10.15
C ALA A 177 7.22 -7.43 -10.77
N VAL A 178 8.04 -6.40 -10.59
CA VAL A 178 7.80 -5.09 -11.21
C VAL A 178 7.70 -5.19 -12.73
N GLN A 179 8.67 -5.81 -13.40
CA GLN A 179 8.65 -5.91 -14.86
C GLN A 179 7.46 -6.70 -15.38
N ARG A 180 7.14 -7.82 -14.72
CA ARG A 180 5.95 -8.63 -15.04
C ARG A 180 4.67 -7.80 -14.94
N VAL A 181 4.52 -7.02 -13.87
CA VAL A 181 3.31 -6.24 -13.61
C VAL A 181 3.19 -5.04 -14.53
N VAL A 182 4.30 -4.44 -14.95
CA VAL A 182 4.30 -3.45 -16.02
C VAL A 182 3.84 -4.07 -17.34
N ASP A 183 4.28 -5.29 -17.66
CA ASP A 183 3.84 -6.00 -18.87
C ASP A 183 2.33 -6.38 -18.83
N TYR A 184 1.70 -6.41 -17.65
CA TYR A 184 0.24 -6.49 -17.49
C TYR A 184 -0.50 -5.15 -17.69
N GLY A 185 0.21 -4.08 -18.03
CA GLY A 185 -0.34 -2.76 -18.31
C GLY A 185 -0.50 -1.84 -17.10
N TYR A 186 0.05 -2.19 -15.92
CA TYR A 186 0.09 -1.25 -14.80
C TYR A 186 1.14 -0.17 -15.05
N THR A 187 0.78 1.09 -14.81
CA THR A 187 1.62 2.23 -15.23
C THR A 187 2.41 2.87 -14.08
N ARG A 188 2.00 2.63 -12.83
CA ARG A 188 2.61 3.21 -11.62
C ARG A 188 3.17 2.11 -10.74
N VAL A 189 4.24 1.49 -11.24
CA VAL A 189 4.87 0.34 -10.61
C VAL A 189 6.24 0.74 -10.07
N TYR A 190 6.39 0.59 -8.76
CA TYR A 190 7.56 0.97 -8.00
C TYR A 190 8.26 -0.26 -7.45
N TRP A 191 9.59 -0.21 -7.41
CA TRP A 191 10.43 -1.21 -6.78
C TRP A 191 11.15 -0.59 -5.59
N TYR A 192 10.75 -0.97 -4.38
CA TYR A 192 11.53 -0.62 -3.19
C TYR A 192 12.63 -1.67 -3.01
N ARG A 193 13.83 -1.29 -3.47
CA ARG A 193 14.94 -2.20 -3.77
C ARG A 193 15.45 -2.95 -2.54
N ASP A 194 15.68 -2.22 -1.47
CA ASP A 194 16.38 -2.73 -0.29
C ASP A 194 15.42 -3.35 0.74
N GLY A 195 14.11 -3.22 0.51
CA GLY A 195 13.09 -4.03 1.15
C GLY A 195 13.00 -3.87 2.68
N THR A 196 12.54 -4.92 3.34
CA THR A 196 12.32 -4.94 4.80
C THR A 196 13.62 -4.76 5.60
N ASP A 197 14.77 -5.18 5.05
CA ASP A 197 16.08 -5.04 5.71
C ASP A 197 16.41 -3.56 5.93
N SER A 198 16.41 -2.77 4.86
CA SER A 198 16.70 -1.33 4.94
C SER A 198 15.65 -0.57 5.74
N TRP A 199 14.38 -0.94 5.62
CA TRP A 199 13.29 -0.38 6.43
C TRP A 199 13.53 -0.56 7.94
N ASN A 200 13.92 -1.78 8.34
CA ASN A 200 14.23 -2.10 9.72
C ASN A 200 15.52 -1.42 10.21
N GLU A 201 16.56 -1.38 9.38
CA GLU A 201 17.82 -0.67 9.67
C GLU A 201 17.62 0.83 9.90
N ALA A 202 16.64 1.43 9.21
CA ALA A 202 16.23 2.82 9.43
C ALA A 202 15.41 3.04 10.72
N GLY A 203 15.19 1.99 11.52
CA GLY A 203 14.42 2.05 12.77
C GLY A 203 12.92 2.19 12.57
N LEU A 204 12.41 1.86 11.37
CA LEU A 204 10.99 1.92 11.07
C LEU A 204 10.30 0.60 11.46
N PRO A 205 9.04 0.63 11.91
CA PRO A 205 8.37 -0.55 12.43
C PRO A 205 8.08 -1.57 11.34
N LEU A 206 8.29 -2.84 11.66
CA LEU A 206 7.73 -3.97 10.91
C LEU A 206 6.57 -4.58 11.70
N VAL A 207 5.64 -5.18 10.98
CA VAL A 207 4.49 -5.89 11.55
C VAL A 207 4.43 -7.30 10.99
N GLU A 208 3.95 -8.25 11.79
CA GLU A 208 3.70 -9.59 11.31
C GLU A 208 2.61 -9.57 10.23
N VAL A 209 2.82 -10.29 9.13
CA VAL A 209 1.85 -10.42 8.03
C VAL A 209 1.67 -11.89 7.65
N GLN A 210 0.45 -12.22 7.23
CA GLN A 210 0.09 -13.56 6.76
C GLN A 210 0.01 -13.58 5.22
N PRO A 211 0.39 -14.69 4.57
CA PRO A 211 0.38 -14.77 3.12
C PRO A 211 -1.07 -14.77 2.63
N VAL A 212 -1.34 -14.06 1.53
CA VAL A 212 -2.66 -14.16 0.91
C VAL A 212 -2.85 -15.57 0.36
N GLU A 213 -3.93 -16.22 0.79
CA GLU A 213 -4.28 -17.58 0.39
C GLU A 213 -4.30 -17.75 -1.14
N LEU A 214 -3.74 -18.86 -1.61
CA LEU A 214 -3.90 -19.30 -2.98
C LEU A 214 -5.31 -19.92 -3.11
N LYS A 215 -6.23 -19.24 -3.79
CA LYS A 215 -7.59 -19.72 -4.02
C LYS A 215 -7.72 -20.44 -5.35
#